data_AF-A0AA38LCI7-F1
#
_entry.id   AF-A0AA38LCI7-F1
#
_cell.length_a   1.000
_cell.length_b   1.000
_cell.length_c   1.000
_cell.angle_alpha   90.00
_cell.angle_beta   90.00
_cell.angle_gamma   90.00
#
_symmetry.space_group_name_H-M   'P 1'
#
loop_
_entity.id
_entity.type
_entity.pdbx_description
1 polymer ?
#
loop_
_entity_poly.entity_id
_entity_poly.type
_entity_poly.pdbx_seq_one_letter_code
_entity_poly.pdbx_strand_id
1 'polypeptide(L)'
;MTQTERTVASTDVMKQYYIGGMLSGGGSVPAPKASPADWVSMVNKFQKGAMSTRLQIPVIYGIDGVHGLNNVYRATIFPSQCWL
;
A
#
# COMPACT_ATOMS: atom_id res chain seq x y z
N MET A 1 -4.92 -15.76 -6.38
CA MET A 1 -4.72 -14.33 -6.11
C MET A 1 -3.75 -14.23 -4.95
N THR A 2 -2.68 -13.45 -5.08
CA THR A 2 -1.59 -13.39 -4.09
C THR A 2 -1.43 -11.95 -3.58
N GLN A 3 -1.04 -11.82 -2.31
CA GLN A 3 -0.69 -10.54 -1.69
C GLN A 3 0.83 -10.39 -1.60
N THR A 4 1.34 -9.18 -1.89
CA THR A 4 2.76 -8.84 -1.76
C THR A 4 3.00 -7.61 -0.88
N GLU A 5 4.24 -7.38 -0.45
CA GLU A 5 4.64 -6.20 0.31
C GLU A 5 5.24 -5.14 -0.63
N ARG A 6 4.99 -3.86 -0.36
CA ARG A 6 5.34 -2.77 -1.30
C ARG A 6 6.83 -2.61 -1.60
N THR A 7 7.74 -3.02 -0.72
CA THR A 7 9.21 -2.85 -0.86
C THR A 7 9.79 -3.75 -1.92
N VAL A 8 9.15 -4.89 -2.20
CA VAL A 8 9.53 -5.83 -3.27
C VAL A 8 8.67 -5.67 -4.52
N ALA A 9 7.70 -4.76 -4.50
CA ALA A 9 6.80 -4.53 -5.61
C ALA A 9 7.41 -3.58 -6.65
N SER A 10 7.26 -3.94 -7.92
CA SER A 10 7.53 -3.10 -9.09
C SER A 10 6.40 -3.26 -10.10
N THR A 11 6.28 -2.37 -11.07
CA THR A 11 5.27 -2.48 -12.14
C THR A 11 5.38 -3.81 -12.89
N ASP A 12 6.61 -4.29 -13.09
CA ASP A 12 6.87 -5.56 -13.78
C ASP A 12 6.45 -6.74 -12.92
N VAL A 13 6.72 -6.70 -11.61
CA VAL A 13 6.25 -7.71 -10.65
C VAL A 13 4.72 -7.77 -10.62
N MET A 14 4.05 -6.60 -10.58
CA MET A 14 2.58 -6.55 -10.61
C MET A 14 2.01 -7.23 -11.85
N LYS A 15 2.64 -6.99 -13.01
CA LYS A 15 2.18 -7.52 -14.30
C LYS A 15 2.51 -9.00 -14.47
N GLN A 16 3.73 -9.42 -14.17
CA GLN A 16 4.22 -10.78 -14.39
C GLN A 16 3.52 -11.79 -13.49
N TYR A 17 3.25 -11.41 -12.25
CA TYR A 17 2.70 -12.33 -11.23
C TYR A 17 1.21 -12.14 -10.96
N TYR A 18 0.52 -11.28 -11.72
CA TYR A 18 -0.92 -11.02 -11.59
C TYR A 18 -1.33 -10.74 -10.14
N ILE A 19 -0.58 -9.85 -9.50
CA ILE A 19 -0.78 -9.49 -8.09
C ILE A 19 -2.16 -8.87 -7.92
N GLY A 20 -2.92 -9.36 -6.95
CA GLY A 20 -4.27 -8.86 -6.66
C GLY A 20 -4.36 -8.08 -5.35
N GLY A 21 -3.44 -8.32 -4.42
CA GLY A 21 -3.38 -7.62 -3.12
C GLY A 21 -1.99 -7.09 -2.83
N MET A 22 -1.93 -5.99 -2.10
CA MET A 22 -0.67 -5.37 -1.73
C MET A 22 -0.75 -4.73 -0.35
N LEU A 23 0.34 -4.77 0.42
CA LEU A 23 0.40 -4.32 1.80
C LEU A 23 1.55 -3.35 2.04
N SER A 24 1.30 -2.31 2.84
CA SER A 24 2.32 -1.62 3.63
C SER A 24 2.25 -2.08 5.08
N GLY A 25 3.23 -2.89 5.49
CA GLY A 25 3.41 -3.27 6.88
C GLY A 25 3.93 -2.11 7.74
N GLY A 26 4.08 -2.34 9.05
CA GLY A 26 4.62 -1.36 10.00
C GLY A 26 5.91 -0.67 9.53
N GLY A 27 5.89 0.67 9.46
CA GLY A 27 7.02 1.49 9.02
C GLY A 27 7.28 1.50 7.51
N SER A 28 6.52 0.74 6.72
CA SER A 28 6.71 0.65 5.28
C SER A 28 6.05 1.85 4.57
N VAL A 29 6.80 2.95 4.48
CA VAL A 29 6.36 4.24 3.89
C VAL A 29 7.03 4.55 2.54
N PRO A 30 6.39 5.30 1.62
CA PRO A 30 6.97 5.67 0.32
C PRO A 30 8.30 6.43 0.42
N ALA A 31 8.39 7.31 1.42
CA ALA A 31 9.56 8.13 1.74
C ALA A 31 9.47 8.65 3.19
N PRO A 32 10.57 9.09 3.80
CA PRO A 32 10.54 9.78 5.09
C PRO A 32 9.60 10.99 5.03
N LYS A 33 8.66 11.09 5.98
CA LYS A 33 7.66 12.17 6.05
C LYS A 33 6.82 12.36 4.77
N ALA A 34 6.57 11.26 4.05
CA ALA A 34 5.76 11.25 2.82
C ALA A 34 4.43 12.00 2.98
N SER A 35 4.14 12.88 2.02
CA SER A 35 2.87 13.58 1.91
C SER A 35 1.76 12.64 1.42
N PRO A 36 0.47 13.00 1.58
CA PRO A 36 -0.62 12.22 0.98
C PRO A 36 -0.48 12.04 -0.53
N ALA A 37 0.09 13.03 -1.23
CA ALA A 37 0.33 12.95 -2.68
C ALA A 37 1.37 11.89 -3.03
N ASP A 38 2.40 11.70 -2.20
CA ASP A 38 3.42 10.65 -2.41
C ASP A 38 2.80 9.25 -2.28
N TRP A 39 1.90 9.05 -1.30
CA TRP A 39 1.14 7.82 -1.17
C TRP A 39 0.25 7.55 -2.39
N VAL A 40 -0.50 8.55 -2.85
CA VAL A 40 -1.35 8.44 -4.04
C VAL A 40 -0.52 8.12 -5.28
N SER A 41 0.60 8.81 -5.47
CA SER A 41 1.52 8.57 -6.59
C SER A 41 2.05 7.14 -6.60
N MET A 42 2.49 6.65 -5.44
CA MET A 42 2.98 5.28 -5.27
C MET A 42 1.88 4.26 -5.58
N VAL A 43 0.69 4.36 -4.98
CA VAL A 43 -0.42 3.43 -5.20
C VAL A 43 -0.85 3.42 -6.67
N ASN A 44 -0.94 4.60 -7.30
CA ASN A 44 -1.28 4.72 -8.72
C ASN A 44 -0.24 4.06 -9.63
N LYS A 45 1.04 4.06 -9.26
CA LYS A 45 2.09 3.35 -10.02
C LYS A 45 1.84 1.83 -10.01
N PHE A 46 1.52 1.25 -8.85
CA PHE A 46 1.20 -0.18 -8.74
C PHE A 46 -0.09 -0.54 -9.45
N GLN A 47 -1.11 0.31 -9.33
CA GLN A 47 -2.38 0.14 -10.01
C GLN A 47 -2.21 0.13 -11.53
N LYS A 48 -1.39 1.03 -12.10
CA LYS A 48 -1.06 1.03 -13.53
C LYS A 48 -0.40 -0.29 -13.97
N GLY A 49 0.46 -0.87 -13.13
CA GLY A 49 1.04 -2.19 -13.38
C GLY A 49 -0.02 -3.28 -13.50
N ALA A 50 -0.97 -3.33 -12.56
CA ALA A 50 -2.06 -4.32 -12.58
C ALA A 50 -3.02 -4.13 -13.78
N MET A 51 -3.36 -2.88 -14.10
CA MET A 51 -4.22 -2.53 -15.25
C MET A 51 -3.57 -2.82 -16.61
N SER A 52 -2.26 -3.12 -16.64
CA SER A 52 -1.54 -3.51 -17.87
C SER A 52 -1.58 -5.02 -18.14
N THR A 53 -2.22 -5.81 -17.27
CA THR A 53 -2.44 -7.25 -17.47
C THR A 53 -3.59 -7.51 -18.43
N ARG A 54 -3.67 -8.72 -19.00
CA ARG A 54 -4.72 -9.10 -19.96
C ARG A 54 -6.14 -8.87 -19.46
N LEU A 55 -6.39 -9.13 -18.17
CA LEU A 55 -7.71 -9.01 -17.56
C LEU A 55 -7.92 -7.69 -16.80
N GLN A 56 -6.87 -6.89 -16.65
CA GLN A 56 -6.92 -5.58 -16.01
C GLN A 56 -7.58 -5.60 -14.62
N ILE A 57 -7.32 -6.66 -13.85
CA ILE A 57 -7.89 -6.79 -12.51
C ILE A 57 -7.18 -5.77 -11.59
N PRO A 58 -7.93 -4.90 -10.89
CA PRO A 58 -7.34 -3.90 -10.01
C PRO A 58 -6.72 -4.54 -8.75
N VAL A 59 -5.71 -3.87 -8.19
CA VAL A 59 -5.10 -4.28 -6.92
C VAL A 59 -5.82 -3.64 -5.75
N ILE A 60 -6.05 -4.40 -4.69
CA ILE A 60 -6.42 -3.84 -3.38
C ILE A 60 -5.16 -3.52 -2.57
N TYR A 61 -5.11 -2.33 -1.99
CA TYR A 61 -3.98 -1.86 -1.18
C TYR A 61 -4.36 -1.79 0.29
N GLY A 62 -3.67 -2.56 1.12
CA GLY A 62 -3.81 -2.63 2.56
C GLY A 62 -2.70 -1.87 3.29
N ILE A 63 -3.03 -1.36 4.47
CA ILE A 63 -2.10 -0.70 5.38
C ILE A 63 -2.53 -1.00 6.80
N ASP A 64 -1.57 -1.20 7.69
CA ASP A 64 -1.85 -1.36 9.12
C ASP A 64 -2.29 -0.01 9.70
N GLY A 65 -3.60 0.17 9.86
CA GLY A 65 -4.23 1.35 10.46
C GLY A 65 -4.90 1.02 11.79
N VAL A 66 -4.12 0.61 12.79
CA VAL A 66 -4.63 -0.03 14.01
C VAL A 66 -5.10 0.95 15.10
N HIS A 67 -4.75 2.23 14.95
CA HIS A 67 -5.15 3.30 15.88
C HIS A 67 -5.11 4.66 15.16
N GLY A 68 -5.75 4.71 13.98
CA GLY A 68 -5.55 5.74 12.96
C GLY A 68 -4.58 5.24 11.88
N LEU A 69 -4.28 6.08 10.88
CA LEU A 69 -3.30 5.76 9.84
C LEU A 69 -1.88 5.93 10.38
N ASN A 70 -1.49 5.07 11.33
CA ASN A 70 -0.31 5.23 12.16
C ASN A 70 1.03 5.21 11.41
N ASN A 71 1.06 4.70 10.18
CA ASN A 71 2.22 4.76 9.31
C ASN A 71 2.32 6.05 8.48
N VAL A 72 1.27 6.88 8.42
CA VAL A 72 1.22 8.10 7.61
C VAL A 72 1.68 9.30 8.43
N TYR A 73 2.61 10.09 7.88
CA TYR A 73 3.15 11.25 8.58
C TYR A 73 2.06 12.29 8.89
N ARG A 74 2.00 12.74 10.15
CA ARG A 74 1.00 13.68 10.69
C ARG A 74 -0.46 13.20 10.63
N ALA A 75 -0.70 11.90 10.44
CA ALA A 75 -2.04 11.36 10.63
C ALA A 75 -2.49 11.50 12.08
N THR A 76 -3.81 11.64 12.28
CA THR A 76 -4.40 11.61 13.62
C THR A 76 -4.22 10.21 14.23
N ILE A 77 -3.70 10.15 15.44
CA ILE A 77 -3.46 8.92 16.19
C ILE A 77 -4.44 8.83 17.35
N PHE A 78 -5.15 7.71 17.44
CA PHE A 78 -6.10 7.42 18.51
C PHE A 78 -5.42 6.60 19.63
N PRO A 79 -6.00 6.56 20.85
CA PRO A 79 -5.58 5.62 21.88
C PRO A 79 -5.63 4.17 21.39
N SER A 80 -4.73 3.31 21.89
CA SER A 80 -4.69 1.88 21.52
C SER A 80 -5.89 1.09 22.08
N GLN A 81 -6.16 -0.09 21.53
CA GLN A 81 -7.33 -0.88 21.94
C GLN A 81 -7.26 -1.41 23.38
N CYS A 82 -6.06 -1.67 23.91
CA CYS A 82 -5.86 -2.31 25.23
C CYS A 82 -6.05 -1.37 26.43
N TRP A 83 -6.75 -0.24 26.27
CA TRP A 83 -7.09 0.68 27.36
C TRP A 83 -8.34 0.21 28.16
N LEU A 84 -8.47 -1.09 28.40
CA LEU A 84 -9.41 -1.72 29.36
C LEU A 84 -8.69 -2.79 30.17
#